data_AF-A0A7X7AKL6-F1
#
_entry.id   AF-A0A7X7AKL6-F1
#
_cell.length_a   1.000
_cell.length_b   1.000
_cell.length_c   1.000
_cell.angle_alpha   90.00
_cell.angle_beta   90.00
_cell.angle_gamma   90.00
#
_symmetry.space_group_name_H-M   'P 1'
#
loop_
_entity.id
_entity.type
_entity.pdbx_description
1 polymer ?
#
loop_
_entity_poly.entity_id
_entity_poly.type
_entity_poly.pdbx_seq_one_letter_code
_entity_poly.pdbx_strand_id
1 'polypeptide(L)'
;IKDWEVVEVPVEEVDLASEGWRIPLPPGYEPLTQVARQVKANRRFKQLVASDGLSSISVFIEAYVEKGGPARELGLLRKGALNVYRKRIGDHWLTVLGEVPADTVRDLAQRTEYVPLAVP
;
A
#
# COMPACT_ATOMS: atom_id res chain seq x y z
N ILE A 1 32.62 -6.14 4.26
CA ILE A 1 31.14 -6.17 4.17
C ILE A 1 30.61 -6.61 5.54
N LYS A 2 30.47 -5.67 6.47
CA LYS A 2 29.89 -5.83 7.81
C LYS A 2 29.34 -4.44 8.17
N ASP A 3 28.30 -4.40 9.01
CA ASP A 3 27.51 -3.21 9.41
C ASP A 3 26.13 -3.12 8.74
N TRP A 4 25.37 -4.22 8.76
CA TRP A 4 23.92 -4.15 8.67
C TRP A 4 23.35 -4.37 10.07
N GLU A 5 22.51 -3.44 10.52
CA GLU A 5 21.78 -3.54 11.79
C GLU A 5 20.43 -4.20 11.53
N VAL A 6 20.13 -5.28 12.26
CA VAL A 6 18.78 -5.86 12.28
C VAL A 6 17.91 -4.94 13.11
N VAL A 7 16.95 -4.27 12.47
CA VAL A 7 15.91 -3.53 13.18
C VAL A 7 14.63 -4.35 13.10
N GLU A 8 14.18 -4.89 14.24
CA GLU A 8 12.84 -5.45 14.36
C GLU A 8 11.83 -4.30 14.37
N VAL A 9 11.20 -4.07 13.22
CA VAL A 9 10.10 -3.11 13.12
C VAL A 9 8.85 -3.77 13.71
N PRO A 10 8.25 -3.22 14.78
CA PRO A 10 7.01 -3.76 15.31
C PRO A 10 5.94 -3.77 14.22
N VAL A 11 5.33 -4.93 14.02
CA VAL A 11 4.27 -5.19 13.04
C VAL A 11 2.99 -5.38 13.84
N GLU A 12 2.00 -4.52 13.58
CA GLU A 12 0.67 -4.63 14.18
C GLU A 12 -0.28 -5.14 13.09
N GLU A 13 -0.99 -6.24 13.33
CA GLU A 13 -2.08 -6.65 12.45
C GLU A 13 -3.21 -5.62 12.50
N VAL A 14 -3.74 -5.26 11.33
CA VAL A 14 -4.83 -4.29 11.21
C VAL A 14 -5.91 -4.83 10.30
N ASP A 15 -7.15 -4.38 10.52
CA ASP A 15 -8.22 -4.55 9.55
C ASP A 15 -8.44 -3.22 8.84
N LEU A 16 -7.96 -3.09 7.59
CA LEU A 16 -8.09 -1.87 6.81
C LEU A 16 -9.55 -1.51 6.52
N ALA A 17 -10.44 -2.50 6.41
CA ALA A 17 -11.85 -2.26 6.17
C ALA A 17 -12.50 -1.60 7.40
N SER A 18 -12.12 -2.05 8.60
CA SER A 18 -12.54 -1.42 9.87
C SER A 18 -12.08 0.02 9.99
N GLU A 19 -11.07 0.44 9.24
CA GLU A 19 -10.56 1.82 9.23
C GLU A 19 -11.12 2.67 8.08
N GLY A 20 -12.03 2.12 7.27
CA GLY A 20 -12.68 2.84 6.16
C GLY A 20 -12.07 2.61 4.78
N TRP A 21 -11.08 1.73 4.63
CA TRP A 21 -10.52 1.40 3.33
C TRP A 21 -11.36 0.36 2.58
N ARG A 22 -11.63 0.65 1.30
CA ARG A 22 -12.25 -0.30 0.37
C ARG A 22 -11.26 -0.58 -0.74
N ILE A 23 -10.71 -1.79 -0.74
CA ILE A 23 -9.69 -2.23 -1.70
C ILE A 23 -10.27 -3.40 -2.50
N PRO A 24 -10.86 -3.14 -3.69
CA PRO A 24 -11.53 -4.18 -4.48
C PRO A 24 -10.50 -5.03 -5.23
N LEU A 25 -9.96 -6.03 -4.52
CA LEU A 25 -8.97 -6.96 -5.06
C LEU A 25 -9.45 -7.59 -6.39
N PRO A 26 -8.55 -7.83 -7.36
CA PRO A 26 -8.93 -8.51 -8.60
C PRO A 26 -9.49 -9.92 -8.31
N PRO A 27 -10.35 -10.46 -9.19
CA PRO A 27 -10.88 -11.82 -9.01
C PRO A 27 -9.77 -12.85 -8.81
N GLY A 28 -9.95 -13.76 -7.85
CA GLY A 28 -8.98 -14.79 -7.51
C GLY A 28 -7.91 -14.34 -6.50
N TYR A 29 -7.75 -13.04 -6.22
CA TYR A 29 -6.84 -12.58 -5.17
C TYR A 29 -7.51 -12.59 -3.81
N GLU A 30 -6.81 -13.16 -2.84
CA GLU A 30 -7.23 -13.18 -1.44
C GLU A 30 -6.21 -12.42 -0.57
N PRO A 31 -6.67 -11.69 0.47
CA PRO A 31 -5.78 -11.01 1.40
C PRO A 31 -4.99 -12.03 2.22
N LEU A 32 -3.66 -11.96 2.15
CA LEU A 32 -2.76 -12.80 2.95
C LEU A 32 -2.33 -12.11 4.25
N THR A 33 -2.16 -10.79 4.23
CA THR A 33 -1.66 -10.04 5.39
C THR A 33 -2.12 -8.60 5.32
N GLN A 34 -2.53 -8.06 6.46
CA GLN A 34 -2.83 -6.64 6.65
C GLN A 34 -2.10 -6.15 7.90
N VAL A 35 -1.15 -5.24 7.72
CA VAL A 35 -0.30 -4.80 8.83
C VAL A 35 -0.04 -3.31 8.79
N ALA A 36 0.10 -2.70 9.97
CA ALA A 36 0.72 -1.40 10.15
C ALA A 36 2.16 -1.58 10.62
N ARG A 37 3.07 -0.80 10.03
CA ARG A 37 4.51 -0.80 10.38
C ARG A 37 4.98 0.62 10.66
N GLN A 38 5.75 0.80 11.73
CA GLN A 38 6.42 2.05 12.05
C GLN A 38 7.91 1.96 11.66
N VAL A 39 8.28 2.54 10.53
CA VAL A 39 9.65 2.44 9.99
C VAL A 39 10.61 3.39 10.71
N LYS A 40 10.09 4.57 11.09
CA LYS A 40 10.78 5.59 11.89
C LYS A 40 9.74 6.28 12.77
N ALA A 41 10.18 7.01 13.80
CA ALA A 41 9.30 7.73 14.74
C ALA A 41 8.12 8.44 14.04
N ASN A 42 8.38 9.11 12.91
CA ASN A 42 7.39 9.90 12.18
C ASN A 42 6.90 9.26 10.86
N ARG A 43 7.16 7.97 10.63
CA ARG A 43 6.79 7.31 9.37
C ARG A 43 6.14 5.96 9.62
N ARG A 44 4.81 5.98 9.63
CA ARG A 44 3.95 4.81 9.69
C ARG A 44 3.35 4.55 8.31
N PHE A 45 3.32 3.29 7.90
CA PHE A 45 2.58 2.86 6.73
C PHE A 45 1.72 1.65 7.06
N LYS A 46 0.64 1.48 6.31
CA LYS A 46 -0.18 0.27 6.33
C LYS A 46 0.05 -0.49 5.03
N GLN A 47 0.05 -1.81 5.10
CA GLN A 47 0.30 -2.68 3.97
C GLN A 47 -0.73 -3.80 3.95
N LEU A 48 -1.39 -3.96 2.81
CA LEU A 48 -2.13 -5.17 2.44
C LEU A 48 -1.27 -5.95 1.44
N VAL A 49 -1.13 -7.25 1.65
CA VAL A 49 -0.60 -8.20 0.67
C VAL A 49 -1.73 -9.14 0.29
N ALA A 50 -1.94 -9.32 -1.00
CA ALA A 50 -2.91 -10.26 -1.55
C ALA A 50 -2.25 -11.14 -2.63
N SER A 51 -2.78 -12.36 -2.82
CA SER A 51 -2.25 -13.33 -3.78
C SER A 51 -3.37 -14.15 -4.41
N ASP A 52 -3.16 -14.57 -5.65
CA ASP A 52 -4.00 -15.54 -6.38
C ASP A 52 -3.38 -16.96 -6.42
N GLY A 53 -2.27 -17.15 -5.70
CA GLY A 53 -1.49 -18.40 -5.68
C GLY A 53 -0.38 -18.47 -6.73
N LEU A 54 -0.35 -17.57 -7.73
CA LEU A 54 0.70 -17.47 -8.73
C LEU A 54 1.50 -16.17 -8.63
N SER A 55 0.82 -15.08 -8.29
CA SER A 55 1.37 -13.73 -8.24
C SER A 55 0.86 -12.98 -7.01
N SER A 56 1.58 -11.94 -6.61
CA SER A 56 1.21 -11.12 -5.46
C SER A 56 1.05 -9.65 -5.83
N ILE A 57 0.08 -9.02 -5.16
CA ILE A 57 -0.14 -7.58 -5.18
C ILE A 57 0.03 -7.05 -3.76
N SER A 58 0.79 -5.97 -3.62
CA SER A 58 0.93 -5.23 -2.37
C SER A 58 0.35 -3.82 -2.52
N VAL A 59 -0.45 -3.42 -1.54
CA VAL A 59 -1.02 -2.07 -1.43
C VAL A 59 -0.44 -1.41 -0.19
N PHE A 60 0.20 -0.25 -0.38
CA PHE A 60 0.78 0.56 0.68
C PHE A 60 -0.01 1.85 0.84
N ILE A 61 -0.33 2.17 2.09
CA ILE A 61 -1.06 3.37 2.49
C ILE A 61 -0.19 4.15 3.47
N GLU A 62 0.13 5.39 3.13
CA GLU A 62 0.89 6.32 3.97
C GLU A 62 0.12 7.63 4.12
N ALA A 63 0.31 8.36 5.23
CA ALA A 63 -0.18 9.71 5.33
C ALA A 63 0.48 10.62 4.28
N TYR A 64 -0.31 11.50 3.66
CA TYR A 64 0.18 12.56 2.82
C TYR A 64 0.74 13.68 3.70
N VAL A 65 1.98 14.09 3.43
CA VAL A 65 2.62 15.23 4.12
C VAL A 65 3.02 16.25 3.05
N GLU A 66 2.41 17.43 3.12
CA GLU A 66 2.55 18.48 2.10
C GLU A 66 3.94 19.14 2.08
N LYS A 67 4.60 19.24 3.25
CA LYS A 67 5.93 19.86 3.41
C LYS A 67 6.97 18.88 3.93
N GLY A 68 8.14 18.83 3.29
CA GLY A 68 9.28 18.00 3.74
C GLY A 68 9.14 16.50 3.50
N GLY A 69 8.04 16.06 2.87
CA GLY A 69 7.91 14.70 2.37
C GLY A 69 8.79 14.46 1.14
N PRO A 70 9.28 13.24 0.90
CA PRO A 70 9.99 12.92 -0.34
C PRO A 70 9.08 13.16 -1.55
N ALA A 71 9.63 13.75 -2.62
CA ALA A 71 8.93 13.87 -3.89
C ALA A 71 8.49 12.47 -4.35
N ARG A 72 7.20 12.32 -4.66
CA ARG A 72 6.61 11.06 -5.11
C ARG A 72 6.10 11.24 -6.52
N GLU A 73 6.68 10.49 -7.45
CA GLU A 73 6.14 10.36 -8.81
C GLU A 73 4.74 9.74 -8.74
N LEU A 74 3.81 10.41 -9.42
CA LEU A 74 2.43 9.98 -9.61
C LEU A 74 2.31 9.12 -10.87
N GLY A 75 1.31 8.24 -10.88
CA GLY A 75 0.98 7.43 -12.06
C GLY A 75 1.73 6.10 -12.12
N LEU A 76 1.83 5.56 -13.32
CA LEU A 76 2.41 4.25 -13.60
C LEU A 76 3.93 4.33 -13.69
N LEU A 77 4.59 3.46 -12.95
CA LEU A 77 6.04 3.28 -12.92
C LEU A 77 6.35 1.79 -13.10
N ARG A 78 7.53 1.48 -13.63
CA ARG A 78 8.02 0.10 -13.77
C ARG A 78 9.36 -0.04 -13.07
N LYS A 79 9.49 -1.07 -12.23
CA LYS A 79 10.74 -1.42 -11.53
C LYS A 79 11.07 -2.90 -11.81
N GLY A 80 11.84 -3.14 -12.86
CA GLY A 80 12.13 -4.50 -13.34
C GLY A 80 10.87 -5.19 -13.85
N ALA A 81 10.51 -6.33 -13.26
CA ALA A 81 9.26 -7.06 -13.55
C ALA A 81 8.04 -6.47 -12.82
N LEU A 82 8.24 -5.63 -11.80
CA LEU A 82 7.14 -5.04 -11.03
C LEU A 82 6.54 -3.84 -11.77
N ASN A 83 5.22 -3.84 -11.88
CA ASN A 83 4.46 -2.64 -12.18
C ASN A 83 4.04 -1.97 -10.87
N VAL A 84 4.11 -0.65 -10.85
CA VAL A 84 3.80 0.18 -9.67
C VAL A 84 2.87 1.30 -10.11
N TYR A 85 1.79 1.52 -9.38
CA TYR A 85 0.92 2.67 -9.58
C TYR A 85 0.77 3.45 -8.30
N ARG A 86 0.97 4.77 -8.36
CA ARG A 86 0.83 5.66 -7.21
C ARG A 86 -0.22 6.73 -7.46
N LYS A 87 -1.12 6.92 -6.49
CA LYS A 87 -2.09 8.02 -6.47
C LYS A 87 -2.32 8.57 -5.06
N ARG A 88 -2.90 9.77 -4.98
CA ARG A 88 -3.39 10.35 -3.73
C ARG A 88 -4.88 10.03 -3.56
N ILE A 89 -5.30 9.70 -2.35
CA ILE A 89 -6.71 9.58 -1.93
C ILE A 89 -6.86 10.42 -0.65
N GLY A 90 -7.53 11.58 -0.73
CA GLY A 90 -7.62 12.50 0.42
C GLY A 90 -6.23 12.83 0.99
N ASP A 91 -6.03 12.58 2.27
CA ASP A 91 -4.76 12.78 2.97
C ASP A 91 -3.89 11.53 3.04
N HIS A 92 -4.01 10.67 2.03
CA HIS A 92 -3.25 9.43 1.93
C HIS A 92 -2.54 9.29 0.59
N TRP A 93 -1.32 8.77 0.66
CA TRP A 93 -0.61 8.21 -0.46
C TRP A 93 -0.93 6.71 -0.59
N LEU A 94 -1.47 6.32 -1.74
CA LEU A 94 -1.67 4.93 -2.12
C LEU A 94 -0.59 4.53 -3.12
N THR A 95 0.13 3.43 -2.84
CA THR A 95 1.03 2.77 -3.81
C THR A 95 0.59 1.32 -3.98
N VAL A 96 0.27 0.92 -5.20
CA VAL A 96 -0.05 -0.46 -5.56
C VAL A 96 1.11 -1.01 -6.39
N LEU A 97 1.58 -2.21 -6.09
CA LEU A 97 2.60 -2.87 -6.90
C LEU A 97 2.45 -4.39 -6.94
N GLY A 98 2.92 -5.01 -8.01
CA GLY A 98 2.93 -6.46 -8.16
C GLY A 98 3.54 -6.90 -9.50
N GLU A 99 3.81 -8.20 -9.60
CA GLU A 99 4.24 -8.87 -10.84
C GLU A 99 3.02 -9.21 -11.71
N VAL A 100 2.24 -8.17 -12.02
CA VAL A 100 0.96 -8.24 -12.74
C VAL A 100 0.95 -7.19 -13.85
N PRO A 101 0.06 -7.27 -14.86
CA PRO A 101 -0.06 -6.23 -15.88
C PRO A 101 -0.21 -4.82 -15.29
N ALA A 102 0.32 -3.82 -15.99
CA ALA A 102 0.24 -2.42 -15.56
C ALA A 102 -1.20 -1.93 -15.34
N ASP A 103 -2.12 -2.41 -16.17
CA ASP A 103 -3.54 -2.09 -16.06
C ASP A 103 -4.14 -2.65 -14.77
N THR A 104 -3.71 -3.83 -14.30
CA THR A 104 -4.18 -4.42 -13.04
C THR A 104 -3.83 -3.55 -11.82
N VAL A 105 -2.58 -3.08 -11.72
CA VAL A 105 -2.19 -2.19 -10.59
C VAL A 105 -2.86 -0.82 -10.69
N ARG A 106 -3.05 -0.30 -11.90
CA ARG A 106 -3.74 0.97 -12.13
C ARG A 106 -5.21 0.87 -11.75
N ASP A 107 -5.92 -0.13 -12.24
CA ASP A 107 -7.36 -0.28 -12.07
C ASP A 107 -7.69 -0.57 -10.60
N LEU A 108 -6.89 -1.42 -9.92
CA LEU A 108 -7.01 -1.62 -8.48
C LEU A 108 -6.82 -0.29 -7.74
N ALA A 109 -5.75 0.45 -8.03
CA ALA A 109 -5.51 1.74 -7.37
C ALA A 109 -6.64 2.73 -7.64
N GLN A 110 -7.16 2.81 -8.87
CA GLN A 110 -8.24 3.72 -9.24
C GLN A 110 -9.54 3.41 -8.50
N ARG A 111 -9.89 2.14 -8.36
CA ARG A 111 -11.09 1.66 -7.67
C ARG A 111 -10.96 1.59 -6.15
N THR A 112 -9.74 1.70 -5.61
CA THR A 112 -9.53 1.83 -4.16
C THR A 112 -10.06 3.18 -3.67
N GLU A 113 -10.84 3.10 -2.59
CA GLU A 113 -11.51 4.23 -1.95
C GLU A 113 -11.19 4.26 -0.45
N TYR A 114 -11.26 5.47 0.12
CA TYR A 114 -11.26 5.68 1.55
C TYR A 114 -12.56 6.38 1.93
N VAL A 115 -13.34 5.74 2.79
CA VAL A 115 -14.59 6.27 3.33
C VAL A 115 -14.41 6.37 4.85
N PRO A 116 -14.21 7.58 5.39
CA PRO A 116 -14.08 7.78 6.82
C PRO A 116 -15.26 7.14 7.55
N LEU A 117 -14.98 6.39 8.61
CA LEU A 117 -16.04 5.94 9.51
C LEU A 117 -16.75 7.17 10.06
N ALA A 118 -18.08 7.15 10.07
CA ALA A 118 -18.83 8.22 10.71
C ALA A 118 -18.39 8.31 12.18
N VAL A 119 -17.96 9.50 12.61
CA VAL A 119 -17.75 9.77 14.02
C VAL A 119 -19.15 9.89 14.65
N PRO A 120 -19.52 9.05 15.63
CA PRO A 120 -20.80 9.18 16.33
C PRO A 120 -20.90 10.48 17.12
#